data_AF-A0A927H2F2-F1
#
_entry.id   AF-A0A927H2F2-F1
#
_cell.length_a   1.000
_cell.length_b   1.000
_cell.length_c   1.000
_cell.angle_alpha   90.00
_cell.angle_beta   90.00
_cell.angle_gamma   90.00
#
_symmetry.space_group_name_H-M   'P 1'
#
loop_
_entity.id
_entity.type
_entity.pdbx_description
1 polymer ?
#
loop_
_entity_poly.entity_id
_entity_poly.type
_entity_poly.pdbx_seq_one_letter_code
_entity_poly.pdbx_strand_id
1 'polypeptide(L)'
;MADMIARALAESAKSGSINVKDFGALGKYTDDTVAIQSAINAISTLGGGEVIVPPGNYNISATIEIKSNVHLRCSHGVTLRPKSDIHMIKIRKNGQLSGPRLETYDLADFTKSCIYLDGSDLYAFDHNTVIRNVVIYGKYGRVTTPEDRGGTGIYFHATGDGSNICGVRVYDVSIIYVGKGIHLHAENAGDGTSQWVNGNQFSMISFSGVQYDIYMEGTIHRDPVHNGTYQVSGNTFVDLQTQTFTSITKKVYVINGAYNRIITKVWDIQEVKSGILAEFTKFTLGNIITSNLEKKHVIDAGRQNKVDAIYESNDTFTGTFSGTMTSGMLIPPVTDVHLMAGNQDNFLAFADKRFTVTQKQGPSIDMGNLPNIFDLIPNSVARWDVSVDTTPIVIEILFPSTISYLGNFGISYGIYNESPKNLKLEKLHQGSWTTEFEYTNLPSKIHITKDRLNNYVDGLRITMSGTNAASGKLRMYRIFAQTSDAPGAAYLQAAGGPVYGTIDMRDNFIIIGNKTSLPTASARYRGHVVMLQGSKGVEDALYMCIKNSSDAYVWKKIN
;
A
#
# COMPACT_ATOMS: atom_id res chain seq x y z
N MET A 1 27.47 -10.16 37.46
CA MET A 1 27.07 -9.32 36.31
C MET A 1 27.88 -9.64 35.07
N ALA A 2 29.22 -9.58 35.11
CA ALA A 2 30.09 -9.90 33.96
C ALA A 2 29.88 -11.32 33.36
N ASP A 3 29.78 -12.36 34.19
CA ASP A 3 29.58 -13.75 33.71
C ASP A 3 28.20 -13.98 33.05
N MET A 4 27.18 -13.25 33.50
CA MET A 4 25.83 -13.29 32.92
C MET A 4 25.78 -12.57 31.56
N ILE A 5 26.45 -11.42 31.45
CA ILE A 5 26.60 -10.68 30.20
C ILE A 5 27.39 -11.51 29.18
N ALA A 6 28.46 -12.19 29.61
CA ALA A 6 29.26 -13.06 28.73
C ALA A 6 28.44 -14.25 28.18
N ARG A 7 27.58 -14.87 29.00
CA ARG A 7 26.68 -15.94 28.56
C ARG A 7 25.60 -15.43 27.61
N ALA A 8 24.98 -14.28 27.89
CA ALA A 8 23.98 -13.67 27.02
C ALA A 8 24.57 -13.31 25.65
N LEU A 9 25.80 -12.79 25.62
CA LEU A 9 26.54 -12.52 24.38
C LEU A 9 26.86 -13.81 23.59
N ALA A 10 27.26 -14.89 24.27
CA ALA A 10 27.55 -16.17 23.63
C ALA A 10 26.30 -16.85 23.04
N GLU A 11 25.16 -16.75 23.72
CA GLU A 11 23.87 -17.24 23.24
C GLU A 11 23.35 -16.38 22.07
N SER A 12 23.55 -15.06 22.16
CA SER A 12 23.21 -14.09 21.11
C SER A 12 24.00 -14.28 19.83
N ALA A 13 25.30 -14.57 19.91
CA ALA A 13 26.13 -14.86 18.73
C ALA A 13 25.61 -16.06 17.90
N LYS A 14 24.80 -16.93 18.51
CA LYS A 14 24.13 -18.06 17.83
C LYS A 14 22.73 -17.71 17.32
N SER A 15 22.01 -16.80 17.99
CA SER A 15 20.60 -16.51 17.69
C SER A 15 20.37 -15.19 16.92
N GLY A 16 21.35 -14.30 16.87
CA GLY A 16 21.22 -12.95 16.29
C GLY A 16 20.39 -11.97 17.13
N SER A 17 20.03 -12.33 18.38
CA SER A 17 19.15 -11.52 19.24
C SER A 17 19.62 -11.46 20.70
N ILE A 18 19.29 -10.36 21.39
CA ILE A 18 19.56 -10.12 22.82
C ILE A 18 18.31 -9.60 23.53
N ASN A 19 18.07 -10.03 24.77
CA ASN A 19 17.00 -9.49 25.61
C ASN A 19 17.53 -8.44 26.60
N VAL A 20 16.87 -7.29 26.71
CA VAL A 20 17.27 -6.23 27.67
C VAL A 20 17.24 -6.66 29.13
N LYS A 21 16.47 -7.71 29.48
CA LYS A 21 16.44 -8.27 30.84
C LYS A 21 17.75 -8.93 31.24
N ASP A 22 18.48 -9.49 30.27
CA ASP A 22 19.82 -10.05 30.51
C ASP A 22 20.86 -8.97 30.84
N PHE A 23 20.50 -7.70 30.57
CA PHE A 23 21.30 -6.51 30.88
C PHE A 23 20.76 -5.75 32.11
N GLY A 24 19.78 -6.32 32.81
CA GLY A 24 19.27 -5.78 34.07
C GLY A 24 18.04 -4.87 33.95
N ALA A 25 17.41 -4.77 32.78
CA ALA A 25 16.17 -4.00 32.64
C ALA A 25 15.03 -4.69 33.41
N LEU A 26 14.28 -3.94 34.22
CA LEU A 26 13.23 -4.51 35.06
C LEU A 26 11.84 -4.34 34.44
N GLY A 27 11.58 -3.28 33.68
CA GLY A 27 10.28 -3.01 33.05
C GLY A 27 9.18 -2.74 34.07
N LYS A 28 9.53 -2.16 35.23
CA LYS A 28 8.64 -1.89 36.37
C LYS A 28 8.74 -0.44 36.85
N TYR A 29 8.67 0.52 35.92
CA TYR A 29 8.82 1.96 36.17
C TYR A 29 10.18 2.36 36.76
N THR A 30 11.17 1.48 36.65
CA THR A 30 12.57 1.76 36.98
C THR A 30 13.24 2.46 35.81
N ASP A 31 14.33 3.16 36.11
CA ASP A 31 15.19 3.72 35.06
C ASP A 31 15.99 2.60 34.41
N ASP A 32 15.54 2.17 33.24
CA ASP A 32 16.10 1.03 32.50
C ASP A 32 17.03 1.51 31.37
N THR A 33 17.38 2.80 31.33
CA THR A 33 18.21 3.42 30.26
C THR A 33 19.52 2.67 30.05
N VAL A 34 20.27 2.45 31.13
CA VAL A 34 21.59 1.82 31.07
C VAL A 34 21.48 0.38 30.56
N ALA A 35 20.48 -0.37 31.01
CA ALA A 35 20.29 -1.75 30.59
C ALA A 35 19.92 -1.85 29.11
N ILE A 36 18.97 -1.02 28.64
CA ILE A 36 18.56 -0.99 27.23
C ILE A 36 19.73 -0.58 26.34
N GLN A 37 20.45 0.49 26.68
CA GLN A 37 21.57 0.95 25.87
C GLN A 37 22.74 -0.05 25.89
N SER A 38 22.97 -0.75 27.00
CA SER A 38 24.01 -1.79 27.08
C SER A 38 23.69 -2.97 26.16
N ALA A 39 22.42 -3.39 26.07
CA ALA A 39 21.99 -4.43 25.15
C ALA A 39 22.18 -4.01 23.67
N ILE A 40 21.84 -2.77 23.33
CA ILE A 40 22.07 -2.19 21.99
C ILE A 40 23.57 -2.13 21.65
N ASN A 41 24.39 -1.65 22.57
CA ASN A 41 25.83 -1.57 22.37
C ASN A 41 26.43 -2.97 22.18
N ALA A 42 26.03 -3.93 23.01
CA ALA A 42 26.44 -5.33 22.92
C ALA A 42 26.18 -5.93 21.53
N ILE A 43 24.94 -5.92 21.05
CA ILE A 43 24.60 -6.50 19.73
C ILE A 43 25.27 -5.71 18.59
N SER A 44 25.45 -4.40 18.75
CA SER A 44 26.17 -3.58 17.75
C SER A 44 27.64 -3.99 17.62
N THR A 45 28.31 -4.41 18.70
CA THR A 45 29.70 -4.91 18.62
C THR A 45 29.80 -6.24 17.86
N LEU A 46 28.70 -6.98 17.73
CA LEU A 46 28.61 -8.22 16.96
C LEU A 46 28.24 -7.98 15.48
N GLY A 47 28.18 -6.73 15.03
CA GLY A 47 27.84 -6.35 13.66
C GLY A 47 26.37 -5.97 13.43
N GLY A 48 25.54 -6.03 14.48
CA GLY A 48 24.10 -5.75 14.42
C GLY A 48 23.27 -6.97 14.78
N GLY A 49 21.94 -6.81 14.72
CA GLY A 49 20.98 -7.84 15.14
C GLY A 49 19.81 -7.24 15.90
N GLU A 50 19.08 -8.08 16.63
CA GLU A 50 17.85 -7.69 17.29
C GLU A 50 18.03 -7.51 18.81
N VAL A 51 17.52 -6.40 19.34
CA VAL A 51 17.33 -6.19 20.78
C VAL A 51 15.86 -6.33 21.12
N ILE A 52 15.53 -7.33 21.90
CA ILE A 52 14.17 -7.65 22.34
C ILE A 52 13.89 -6.92 23.65
N VAL A 53 12.83 -6.11 23.66
CA VAL A 53 12.26 -5.51 24.87
C VAL A 53 10.96 -6.24 25.21
N PRO A 54 10.92 -7.06 26.28
CA PRO A 54 9.70 -7.74 26.71
C PRO A 54 8.65 -6.77 27.26
N PRO A 55 7.36 -7.16 27.34
CA PRO A 55 6.30 -6.30 27.87
C PRO A 55 6.63 -5.73 29.26
N GLY A 56 6.31 -4.45 29.50
CA GLY A 56 6.64 -3.74 30.72
C GLY A 56 6.66 -2.22 30.56
N ASN A 57 6.82 -1.52 31.68
CA ASN A 57 6.93 -0.06 31.74
C ASN A 57 8.37 0.34 32.07
N TYR A 58 9.04 1.02 31.14
CA TYR A 58 10.46 1.35 31.21
C TYR A 58 10.62 2.87 31.26
N ASN A 59 11.13 3.40 32.37
CA ASN A 59 11.49 4.81 32.42
C ASN A 59 12.88 4.98 31.81
N ILE A 60 13.09 6.08 31.07
CA ILE A 60 14.37 6.44 30.47
C ILE A 60 14.78 7.86 30.89
N SER A 61 16.02 8.03 31.34
CA SER A 61 16.60 9.32 31.74
C SER A 61 17.56 9.92 30.71
N ALA A 62 17.94 9.14 29.70
CA ALA A 62 18.70 9.61 28.54
C ALA A 62 18.16 8.99 27.24
N THR A 63 18.52 9.59 26.12
CA THR A 63 18.16 9.12 24.78
C THR A 63 18.65 7.69 24.55
N ILE A 64 17.75 6.81 24.11
CA ILE A 64 18.11 5.49 23.61
C ILE A 64 18.57 5.63 22.17
N GLU A 65 19.83 5.34 21.91
CA GLU A 65 20.43 5.44 20.58
C GLU A 65 20.51 4.05 19.92
N ILE A 66 19.61 3.80 18.97
CA ILE A 66 19.63 2.61 18.13
C ILE A 66 20.76 2.75 17.12
N LYS A 67 21.78 1.90 17.27
CA LYS A 67 22.97 1.87 16.41
C LYS A 67 22.64 1.31 15.02
N SER A 68 23.55 1.53 14.07
CA SER A 68 23.40 0.97 12.72
C SER A 68 23.30 -0.55 12.75
N ASN A 69 22.46 -1.10 11.88
CA ASN A 69 22.17 -2.54 11.77
C ASN A 69 21.54 -3.16 13.03
N VAL A 70 21.10 -2.35 13.99
CA VAL A 70 20.38 -2.82 15.18
C VAL A 70 18.88 -2.59 15.01
N HIS A 71 18.09 -3.62 15.33
CA HIS A 71 16.64 -3.52 15.43
C HIS A 71 16.23 -3.57 16.90
N LEU A 72 15.70 -2.47 17.43
CA LEU A 72 15.03 -2.47 18.73
C LEU A 72 13.58 -2.96 18.55
N ARG A 73 13.33 -4.23 18.87
CA ARG A 73 12.01 -4.86 18.80
C ARG A 73 11.35 -4.87 20.17
N CYS A 74 10.38 -3.99 20.35
CA CYS A 74 9.53 -3.96 21.52
C CYS A 74 8.34 -4.89 21.32
N SER A 75 8.10 -5.78 22.30
CA SER A 75 6.92 -6.64 22.33
C SER A 75 5.66 -5.82 22.61
N HIS A 76 4.49 -6.38 22.27
CA HIS A 76 3.21 -5.76 22.63
C HIS A 76 3.13 -5.52 24.16
N GLY A 77 2.72 -4.32 24.57
CA GLY A 77 2.66 -3.92 25.98
C GLY A 77 3.96 -3.32 26.54
N VAL A 78 4.94 -2.98 25.69
CA VAL A 78 6.10 -2.15 26.08
C VAL A 78 5.72 -0.67 26.04
N THR A 79 5.98 0.02 27.15
CA THR A 79 5.86 1.47 27.24
C THR A 79 7.17 2.10 27.69
N LEU A 80 7.67 3.08 26.94
CA LEU A 80 8.83 3.90 27.28
C LEU A 80 8.36 5.30 27.71
N ARG A 81 8.93 5.80 28.81
CA ARG A 81 8.62 7.12 29.38
C ARG A 81 9.88 7.92 29.68
N PRO A 82 10.03 9.15 29.16
CA PRO A 82 11.17 9.98 29.51
C PRO A 82 11.00 10.58 30.91
N LYS A 83 12.11 10.67 31.66
CA LYS A 83 12.17 11.33 32.96
C LYS A 83 12.59 12.80 32.88
N SER A 84 12.98 13.27 31.70
CA SER A 84 13.47 14.62 31.41
C SER A 84 13.16 14.98 29.96
N ASP A 85 13.33 16.25 29.58
CA ASP A 85 13.09 16.71 28.21
C ASP A 85 14.23 16.31 27.26
N ILE A 86 14.12 15.10 26.70
CA ILE A 86 15.11 14.45 25.84
C ILE A 86 14.48 13.96 24.53
N HIS A 87 15.28 13.82 23.47
CA HIS A 87 14.86 12.96 22.36
C HIS A 87 14.78 11.53 22.89
N MET A 88 13.62 10.88 22.87
CA MET A 88 13.49 9.59 23.54
C MET A 88 14.30 8.51 22.82
N ILE A 89 14.14 8.42 21.49
CA ILE A 89 14.84 7.45 20.65
C ILE A 89 15.55 8.19 19.52
N LYS A 90 16.87 8.00 19.40
CA LYS A 90 17.66 8.36 18.22
C LYS A 90 17.92 7.10 17.39
N ILE A 91 17.67 7.14 16.09
CA ILE A 91 17.90 5.99 15.19
C ILE A 91 19.01 6.35 14.22
N ARG A 92 20.13 5.63 14.22
CA ARG A 92 21.19 5.76 13.20
C ARG A 92 20.77 5.10 11.88
N LYS A 93 21.46 5.41 10.77
CA LYS A 93 21.24 4.73 9.48
C LYS A 93 21.26 3.20 9.62
N ASN A 94 20.40 2.50 8.89
CA ASN A 94 20.15 1.04 8.98
C ASN A 94 19.57 0.55 10.32
N GLY A 95 19.31 1.44 11.28
CA GLY A 95 18.64 1.11 12.52
C GLY A 95 17.14 0.95 12.33
N GLN A 96 16.52 0.07 13.12
CA GLN A 96 15.08 -0.18 13.03
C GLN A 96 14.43 -0.10 14.42
N LEU A 97 13.21 0.42 14.46
CA LEU A 97 12.36 0.47 15.65
C LEU A 97 11.02 -0.19 15.35
N SER A 98 10.57 -1.10 16.22
CA SER A 98 9.20 -1.59 16.16
C SER A 98 8.53 -1.81 17.50
N GLY A 99 7.26 -1.41 17.62
CA GLY A 99 6.38 -1.86 18.70
C GLY A 99 6.19 -0.98 19.95
N PRO A 100 7.05 -0.02 20.32
CA PRO A 100 6.87 0.65 21.60
C PRO A 100 5.67 1.59 21.60
N ARG A 101 5.09 1.75 22.79
CA ARG A 101 4.34 2.94 23.16
C ARG A 101 5.29 3.97 23.79
N LEU A 102 5.35 5.17 23.23
CA LEU A 102 6.17 6.28 23.70
C LEU A 102 5.26 7.31 24.37
N GLU A 103 5.40 7.50 25.68
CA GLU A 103 4.50 8.35 26.45
C GLU A 103 5.25 9.50 27.10
N THR A 104 4.83 10.72 26.83
CA THR A 104 5.49 11.94 27.33
C THR A 104 4.62 12.75 28.29
N TYR A 105 3.41 12.28 28.59
CA TYR A 105 2.43 13.02 29.39
C TYR A 105 2.82 13.21 30.86
N ASP A 106 3.80 12.46 31.37
CA ASP A 106 4.33 12.61 32.73
C ASP A 106 5.21 13.87 32.87
N LEU A 107 5.67 14.45 31.76
CA LEU A 107 6.44 15.68 31.77
C LEU A 107 5.51 16.91 31.81
N ALA A 108 5.93 17.91 32.58
CA ALA A 108 5.25 19.20 32.62
C ALA A 108 5.32 19.86 31.23
N ASP A 109 6.55 19.99 30.71
CA ASP A 109 6.90 20.57 29.43
C ASP A 109 7.83 19.60 28.68
N PHE A 110 7.35 19.03 27.59
CA PHE A 110 8.16 18.22 26.68
C PHE A 110 8.34 19.02 25.40
N THR A 111 9.56 19.30 24.96
CA THR A 111 9.85 20.10 23.76
C THR A 111 10.63 19.32 22.71
N LYS A 112 11.27 18.21 23.10
CA LYS A 112 12.04 17.34 22.22
C LYS A 112 11.15 16.41 21.39
N SER A 113 11.70 15.33 20.84
CA SER A 113 10.94 14.39 20.02
C SER A 113 10.89 12.97 20.59
N CYS A 114 9.80 12.25 20.32
CA CYS A 114 9.71 10.84 20.70
C CYS A 114 10.67 10.00 19.85
N ILE A 115 10.74 10.30 18.55
CA ILE A 115 11.70 9.69 17.62
C ILE A 115 12.49 10.79 16.92
N TYR A 116 13.81 10.64 16.85
CA TYR A 116 14.73 11.60 16.25
C TYR A 116 15.67 10.92 15.26
N LEU A 117 15.76 11.49 14.06
CA LEU A 117 16.79 11.17 13.07
C LEU A 117 17.62 12.43 12.81
N ASP A 118 18.94 12.24 12.83
CA ASP A 118 19.95 13.28 12.68
C ASP A 118 20.59 13.13 11.30
N GLY A 119 20.36 14.09 10.40
CA GLY A 119 20.81 14.04 9.01
C GLY A 119 22.33 13.90 8.84
N SER A 120 23.14 14.20 9.86
CA SER A 120 24.58 13.93 9.82
C SER A 120 24.92 12.44 9.69
N ASP A 121 23.95 11.53 9.92
CA ASP A 121 24.11 10.09 9.72
C ASP A 121 24.02 9.63 8.25
N LEU A 122 23.61 10.52 7.34
CA LEU A 122 23.54 10.28 5.88
C LEU A 122 22.67 9.08 5.48
N TYR A 123 21.35 9.21 5.63
CA TYR A 123 20.40 8.14 5.26
C TYR A 123 20.20 8.09 3.75
N ALA A 124 20.06 6.90 3.16
CA ALA A 124 19.99 6.71 1.72
C ALA A 124 18.96 5.64 1.36
N PHE A 125 18.56 5.58 0.09
CA PHE A 125 17.50 4.69 -0.41
C PHE A 125 17.82 3.20 -0.30
N ASP A 126 19.11 2.84 -0.23
CA ASP A 126 19.61 1.49 -0.02
C ASP A 126 19.79 1.14 1.47
N HIS A 127 19.60 2.11 2.38
CA HIS A 127 19.61 1.85 3.82
C HIS A 127 18.28 1.27 4.30
N ASN A 128 18.34 0.36 5.28
CA ASN A 128 17.18 -0.28 5.88
C ASN A 128 16.73 0.41 7.18
N THR A 129 16.52 1.72 7.13
CA THR A 129 16.04 2.48 8.30
C THR A 129 14.51 2.45 8.36
N VAL A 130 13.94 1.87 9.41
CA VAL A 130 12.49 1.61 9.51
C VAL A 130 11.94 1.95 10.89
N ILE A 131 10.79 2.62 10.92
CA ILE A 131 9.98 2.86 12.13
C ILE A 131 8.61 2.23 11.89
N ARG A 132 8.17 1.30 12.75
CA ARG A 132 6.86 0.66 12.57
C ARG A 132 6.12 0.25 13.84
N ASN A 133 4.80 0.16 13.76
CA ASN A 133 3.93 -0.32 14.84
C ASN A 133 4.18 0.48 16.14
N VAL A 134 4.27 1.81 16.04
CA VAL A 134 4.60 2.70 17.15
C VAL A 134 3.35 3.46 17.59
N VAL A 135 3.16 3.61 18.90
CA VAL A 135 2.15 4.53 19.43
C VAL A 135 2.85 5.65 20.20
N ILE A 136 2.69 6.89 19.75
CA ILE A 136 3.16 8.09 20.43
C ILE A 136 1.98 8.75 21.12
N TYR A 137 2.13 9.01 22.42
CA TYR A 137 1.08 9.60 23.23
C TYR A 137 1.63 10.74 24.09
N GLY A 138 1.35 11.96 23.64
CA GLY A 138 1.61 13.19 24.37
C GLY A 138 0.50 13.54 25.37
N LYS A 139 0.48 14.80 25.78
CA LYS A 139 -0.28 15.25 26.96
C LYS A 139 -1.64 15.84 26.60
N TYR A 140 -2.70 15.29 27.17
CA TYR A 140 -4.06 15.85 27.08
C TYR A 140 -4.38 16.75 28.31
N GLY A 141 -4.61 18.04 28.10
CA GLY A 141 -5.32 18.89 29.08
C GLY A 141 -4.58 19.39 30.34
N ARG A 142 -3.24 19.38 30.38
CA ARG A 142 -2.44 19.92 31.53
C ARG A 142 -1.28 20.82 31.08
N VAL A 143 -1.50 21.69 30.10
CA VAL A 143 -0.50 22.69 29.68
C VAL A 143 -0.92 24.04 30.25
N THR A 144 0.00 24.76 30.89
CA THR A 144 -0.25 26.07 31.53
C THR A 144 -0.53 27.17 30.52
N THR A 145 -0.08 27.01 29.27
CA THR A 145 -0.44 27.84 28.13
C THR A 145 -1.11 26.96 27.05
N PRO A 146 -2.33 27.28 26.58
CA PRO A 146 -3.03 26.52 25.53
C PRO A 146 -2.30 26.47 24.18
N GLU A 147 -1.27 27.29 24.01
CA GLU A 147 -0.68 27.61 22.71
C GLU A 147 0.43 26.64 22.28
N ASP A 148 1.17 26.04 23.22
CA ASP A 148 2.32 25.16 22.93
C ASP A 148 2.11 23.76 23.52
N ARG A 149 1.35 22.92 22.83
CA ARG A 149 1.14 21.53 23.27
C ARG A 149 2.30 20.64 22.87
N GLY A 150 3.44 20.87 23.50
CA GLY A 150 4.50 19.88 23.60
C GLY A 150 5.21 19.52 22.29
N GLY A 151 6.23 18.67 22.44
CA GLY A 151 7.25 18.38 21.46
C GLY A 151 6.76 17.65 20.20
N THR A 152 7.69 16.93 19.58
CA THR A 152 7.48 16.31 18.28
C THR A 152 7.26 14.80 18.40
N GLY A 153 6.35 14.22 17.63
CA GLY A 153 6.23 12.77 17.52
C GLY A 153 7.46 12.17 16.84
N ILE A 154 7.60 12.43 15.53
CA ILE A 154 8.73 11.99 14.72
C ILE A 154 9.42 13.21 14.14
N TYR A 155 10.73 13.35 14.38
CA TYR A 155 11.51 14.49 13.93
C TYR A 155 12.68 14.06 13.06
N PHE A 156 12.65 14.44 11.79
CA PHE A 156 13.76 14.28 10.86
C PHE A 156 14.43 15.64 10.69
N HIS A 157 15.66 15.76 11.17
CA HIS A 157 16.38 17.03 11.20
C HIS A 157 17.72 16.91 10.49
N ALA A 158 17.84 17.59 9.36
CA ALA A 158 19.09 17.74 8.63
C ALA A 158 19.62 19.17 8.86
N THR A 159 20.82 19.29 9.42
CA THR A 159 21.49 20.55 9.72
C THR A 159 22.99 20.39 9.47
N GLY A 160 23.61 21.40 8.86
CA GLY A 160 25.01 21.37 8.44
C GLY A 160 25.25 20.69 7.09
N ASP A 161 26.45 20.94 6.54
CA ASP A 161 26.79 20.61 5.15
C ASP A 161 26.76 19.12 4.82
N GLY A 162 26.08 18.80 3.73
CA GLY A 162 25.90 17.45 3.22
C GLY A 162 24.99 16.58 4.09
N SER A 163 24.41 17.09 5.17
CA SER A 163 23.52 16.31 6.03
C SER A 163 22.24 15.93 5.29
N ASN A 164 21.83 14.67 5.41
CA ASN A 164 20.68 14.22 4.65
C ASN A 164 19.91 13.06 5.29
N ILE A 165 18.59 13.06 5.05
CA ILE A 165 17.67 11.99 5.44
C ILE A 165 16.84 11.58 4.22
N CYS A 166 17.20 10.44 3.63
CA CYS A 166 16.51 9.84 2.50
C CYS A 166 16.17 8.36 2.72
N GLY A 167 15.12 7.89 2.05
CA GLY A 167 14.78 6.46 2.00
C GLY A 167 14.26 5.86 3.30
N VAL A 168 13.99 6.67 4.33
CA VAL A 168 13.45 6.18 5.60
C VAL A 168 12.00 5.80 5.42
N ARG A 169 11.62 4.62 5.94
CA ARG A 169 10.25 4.10 5.90
C ARG A 169 9.61 4.16 7.27
N VAL A 170 8.44 4.77 7.35
CA VAL A 170 7.63 4.90 8.55
C VAL A 170 6.25 4.37 8.26
N TYR A 171 5.78 3.36 9.00
CA TYR A 171 4.44 2.83 8.76
C TYR A 171 3.78 2.25 10.00
N ASP A 172 2.44 2.29 10.04
CA ASP A 172 1.64 1.83 11.20
C ASP A 172 2.03 2.59 12.48
N VAL A 173 1.75 3.90 12.49
CA VAL A 173 2.07 4.78 13.63
C VAL A 173 0.85 5.59 14.05
N SER A 174 0.53 5.54 15.34
CA SER A 174 -0.47 6.44 15.94
C SER A 174 0.21 7.57 16.70
N ILE A 175 -0.13 8.82 16.40
CA ILE A 175 0.45 10.01 17.03
C ILE A 175 -0.67 10.83 17.65
N ILE A 176 -0.61 10.98 18.98
CA ILE A 176 -1.73 11.47 19.77
C ILE A 176 -1.24 12.59 20.70
N TYR A 177 -1.92 13.74 20.71
CA TYR A 177 -1.70 14.85 21.66
C TYR A 177 -0.26 15.42 21.74
N VAL A 178 0.40 15.60 20.59
CA VAL A 178 1.70 16.29 20.47
C VAL A 178 1.56 17.61 19.69
N GLY A 179 2.61 18.43 19.71
CA GLY A 179 2.60 19.72 19.01
C GLY A 179 2.80 19.49 17.52
N LYS A 180 3.92 18.88 17.14
CA LYS A 180 4.18 18.45 15.76
C LYS A 180 4.12 16.93 15.68
N GLY A 181 3.27 16.39 14.82
CA GLY A 181 3.13 14.94 14.64
C GLY A 181 4.37 14.37 13.96
N ILE A 182 4.53 14.71 12.68
CA ILE A 182 5.72 14.45 11.88
C ILE A 182 6.32 15.80 11.48
N HIS A 183 7.58 16.01 11.84
CA HIS A 183 8.34 17.20 11.53
C HIS A 183 9.51 16.85 10.61
N LEU A 184 9.50 17.37 9.40
CA LEU A 184 10.61 17.26 8.45
C LEU A 184 11.30 18.62 8.35
N HIS A 185 12.55 18.69 8.75
CA HIS A 185 13.29 19.94 8.84
C HIS A 185 14.66 19.81 8.17
N ALA A 186 14.80 20.48 7.04
CA ALA A 186 16.11 20.86 6.50
C ALA A 186 16.38 22.28 6.95
N GLU A 187 17.23 22.43 7.96
CA GLU A 187 17.51 23.71 8.62
C GLU A 187 18.45 24.56 7.77
N ASN A 188 18.17 25.86 7.60
CA ASN A 188 19.12 26.77 7.00
C ASN A 188 20.26 27.08 7.99
N ALA A 189 21.44 26.52 7.77
CA ALA A 189 22.61 26.77 8.61
C ALA A 189 23.21 28.20 8.45
N GLY A 190 22.69 29.01 7.52
CA GLY A 190 23.10 30.41 7.33
C GLY A 190 24.50 30.60 6.71
N ASP A 191 25.14 29.51 6.31
CA ASP A 191 26.52 29.42 5.83
C ASP A 191 26.62 28.98 4.36
N GLY A 192 25.49 28.77 3.67
CA GLY A 192 25.43 28.34 2.27
C GLY A 192 25.58 26.83 2.04
N THR A 193 25.63 26.04 3.12
CA THR A 193 25.76 24.58 3.07
C THR A 193 24.49 23.87 2.61
N SER A 194 24.61 22.68 2.02
CA SER A 194 23.48 21.95 1.43
C SER A 194 23.01 20.74 2.25
N GLN A 195 21.74 20.69 2.61
CA GLN A 195 21.10 19.67 3.44
C GLN A 195 19.71 19.31 2.93
N TRP A 196 19.24 18.08 3.17
CA TRP A 196 17.93 17.67 2.68
C TRP A 196 17.25 16.54 3.46
N VAL A 197 15.92 16.61 3.52
CA VAL A 197 15.02 15.56 4.01
C VAL A 197 14.11 15.16 2.85
N ASN A 198 14.59 14.24 2.01
CA ASN A 198 13.98 13.96 0.70
C ASN A 198 13.62 12.49 0.51
N GLY A 199 12.53 12.21 -0.21
CA GLY A 199 12.23 10.86 -0.67
C GLY A 199 11.92 9.85 0.44
N ASN A 200 11.43 10.30 1.60
CA ASN A 200 11.02 9.42 2.69
C ASN A 200 9.56 8.94 2.48
N GLN A 201 9.22 7.81 3.09
CA GLN A 201 7.93 7.14 2.90
C GLN A 201 7.20 7.00 4.24
N PHE A 202 5.96 7.48 4.28
CA PHE A 202 5.07 7.44 5.43
C PHE A 202 3.77 6.77 5.01
N SER A 203 3.33 5.73 5.71
CA SER A 203 2.06 5.06 5.40
C SER A 203 1.30 4.59 6.63
N MET A 204 -0.03 4.53 6.59
CA MET A 204 -0.84 4.05 7.73
C MET A 204 -0.55 4.83 9.01
N ILE A 205 -0.65 6.16 8.95
CA ILE A 205 -0.40 7.04 10.09
C ILE A 205 -1.72 7.65 10.56
N SER A 206 -2.01 7.54 11.86
CA SER A 206 -3.18 8.16 12.46
C SER A 206 -2.77 9.31 13.39
N PHE A 207 -3.30 10.50 13.16
CA PHE A 207 -3.16 11.67 14.03
C PHE A 207 -4.45 11.86 14.83
N SER A 208 -4.33 12.16 16.13
CA SER A 208 -5.48 12.51 16.96
C SER A 208 -5.14 13.61 17.95
N GLY A 209 -5.78 14.77 17.79
CA GLY A 209 -5.55 15.92 18.68
C GLY A 209 -4.11 16.42 18.66
N VAL A 210 -3.47 16.37 17.48
CA VAL A 210 -2.17 16.97 17.24
C VAL A 210 -2.35 18.42 16.79
N GLN A 211 -1.43 19.33 17.16
CA GLN A 211 -1.54 20.75 16.75
C GLN A 211 -1.18 20.93 15.27
N TYR A 212 -0.12 20.25 14.82
CA TYR A 212 0.39 20.22 13.46
C TYR A 212 0.70 18.79 13.04
N ASP A 213 -0.15 18.16 12.22
CA ASP A 213 0.05 16.73 11.88
C ASP A 213 1.34 16.53 11.07
N ILE A 214 1.45 17.24 9.95
CA ILE A 214 2.65 17.27 9.12
C ILE A 214 3.17 18.70 9.09
N TYR A 215 4.40 18.88 9.55
CA TYR A 215 5.08 20.15 9.58
C TYR A 215 6.39 20.04 8.80
N MET A 216 6.54 20.84 7.74
CA MET A 216 7.74 20.85 6.90
C MET A 216 8.44 22.21 6.97
N GLU A 217 9.71 22.20 7.33
CA GLU A 217 10.59 23.39 7.36
C GLU A 217 11.74 23.17 6.37
N GLY A 218 11.76 23.98 5.31
CA GLY A 218 12.69 23.83 4.19
C GLY A 218 12.37 24.73 3.01
N THR A 219 13.08 24.57 1.90
CA THR A 219 12.88 25.27 0.62
C THR A 219 12.79 24.29 -0.54
N ILE A 220 12.50 24.83 -1.73
CA ILE A 220 12.50 24.10 -3.01
C ILE A 220 13.91 24.06 -3.63
N HIS A 221 14.15 23.06 -4.48
CA HIS A 221 15.35 23.00 -5.32
C HIS A 221 15.43 24.26 -6.23
N ARG A 222 16.54 25.01 -6.15
CA ARG A 222 16.79 26.29 -6.84
C ARG A 222 15.79 27.41 -6.50
N ASP A 223 15.46 27.59 -5.23
CA ASP A 223 14.86 28.86 -4.79
C ASP A 223 15.82 30.02 -5.11
N PRO A 224 15.43 31.05 -5.88
CA PRO A 224 16.29 32.20 -6.18
C PRO A 224 16.76 32.96 -4.94
N VAL A 225 16.11 32.81 -3.77
CA VAL A 225 16.52 33.45 -2.52
C VAL A 225 17.58 32.63 -1.75
N HIS A 226 17.56 31.29 -1.88
CA HIS A 226 18.35 30.39 -1.03
C HIS A 226 19.18 29.36 -1.82
N ASN A 227 19.21 29.44 -3.15
CA ASN A 227 19.89 28.53 -4.07
C ASN A 227 19.58 27.02 -3.90
N GLY A 228 18.51 26.67 -3.16
CA GLY A 228 18.09 25.29 -2.93
C GLY A 228 18.94 24.51 -1.93
N THR A 229 19.54 25.19 -0.95
CA THR A 229 20.48 24.59 0.00
C THR A 229 19.83 23.80 1.14
N TYR A 230 18.53 23.92 1.43
CA TYR A 230 17.90 23.16 2.52
C TYR A 230 16.52 22.64 2.14
N GLN A 231 16.45 21.40 1.68
CA GLN A 231 15.30 20.88 0.92
C GLN A 231 14.44 19.88 1.71
N VAL A 232 13.11 19.96 1.53
CA VAL A 232 12.16 18.93 2.02
C VAL A 232 11.27 18.49 0.88
N SER A 233 11.74 17.56 0.04
CA SER A 233 11.16 17.28 -1.27
C SER A 233 10.98 15.79 -1.58
N GLY A 234 9.96 15.46 -2.37
CA GLY A 234 9.72 14.09 -2.83
C GLY A 234 9.29 13.12 -1.74
N ASN A 235 8.93 13.61 -0.54
CA ASN A 235 8.42 12.75 0.52
C ASN A 235 6.98 12.31 0.20
N THR A 236 6.65 11.07 0.55
CA THR A 236 5.35 10.47 0.27
C THR A 236 4.65 10.07 1.55
N PHE A 237 3.39 10.49 1.67
CA PHE A 237 2.51 10.16 2.77
C PHE A 237 1.22 9.57 2.18
N VAL A 238 0.94 8.33 2.51
CA VAL A 238 -0.23 7.60 2.01
C VAL A 238 -1.01 6.98 3.16
N ASP A 239 -2.31 6.79 2.98
CA ASP A 239 -3.18 6.17 3.99
C ASP A 239 -3.09 6.85 5.37
N LEU A 240 -3.18 8.19 5.39
CA LEU A 240 -3.23 8.94 6.64
C LEU A 240 -4.68 9.15 7.10
N GLN A 241 -4.87 9.20 8.42
CA GLN A 241 -6.13 9.64 9.01
C GLN A 241 -5.88 10.66 10.13
N THR A 242 -6.68 11.72 10.15
CA THR A 242 -6.57 12.80 11.13
C THR A 242 -7.88 12.98 11.85
N GLN A 243 -7.88 12.84 13.18
CA GLN A 243 -8.96 13.28 14.04
C GLN A 243 -8.64 14.68 14.59
N THR A 244 -9.35 15.68 14.09
CA THR A 244 -9.16 17.07 14.52
C THR A 244 -9.94 17.37 15.81
N PHE A 245 -9.48 18.39 16.55
CA PHE A 245 -10.19 18.91 17.73
C PHE A 245 -10.14 20.43 17.76
N THR A 246 -11.29 21.06 17.95
CA THR A 246 -11.53 22.51 17.85
C THR A 246 -10.53 23.41 18.58
N SER A 247 -10.09 23.01 19.78
CA SER A 247 -9.22 23.81 20.64
C SER A 247 -7.78 23.30 20.66
N ILE A 248 -7.41 22.44 19.72
CA ILE A 248 -6.14 21.72 19.71
C ILE A 248 -5.48 21.85 18.35
N THR A 249 -6.16 21.37 17.31
CA THR A 249 -5.60 21.28 15.96
C THR A 249 -5.52 22.67 15.37
N LYS A 250 -4.29 23.12 15.10
CA LYS A 250 -4.02 24.42 14.48
C LYS A 250 -4.03 24.29 12.96
N LYS A 251 -3.22 23.38 12.42
CA LYS A 251 -3.17 23.05 10.99
C LYS A 251 -2.92 21.55 10.83
N VAL A 252 -3.54 20.95 9.83
CA VAL A 252 -3.23 19.57 9.47
C VAL A 252 -1.93 19.55 8.65
N TYR A 253 -1.75 20.52 7.75
CA TYR A 253 -0.57 20.61 6.90
C TYR A 253 0.09 21.97 6.96
N VAL A 254 1.40 21.98 7.20
CA VAL A 254 2.29 23.10 6.87
C VAL A 254 3.34 22.54 5.92
N ILE A 255 3.22 22.90 4.64
CA ILE A 255 3.98 22.32 3.54
C ILE A 255 4.99 23.33 3.01
N ASN A 256 6.23 22.86 2.93
CA ASN A 256 7.37 23.47 2.25
C ASN A 256 8.01 22.46 1.30
N GLY A 257 8.88 22.94 0.43
CA GLY A 257 9.65 22.12 -0.50
C GLY A 257 8.82 21.62 -1.68
N ALA A 258 9.35 20.66 -2.43
CA ALA A 258 8.86 20.33 -3.76
C ALA A 258 8.42 18.86 -3.90
N TYR A 259 7.40 18.62 -4.72
CA TYR A 259 7.00 17.28 -5.16
C TYR A 259 6.69 16.29 -4.02
N ASN A 260 6.30 16.79 -2.84
CA ASN A 260 5.77 15.94 -1.78
C ASN A 260 4.34 15.51 -2.15
N ARG A 261 3.96 14.29 -1.77
CA ARG A 261 2.63 13.73 -2.02
C ARG A 261 1.97 13.32 -0.71
N ILE A 262 0.75 13.78 -0.47
CA ILE A 262 -0.02 13.49 0.75
C ILE A 262 -1.41 12.98 0.38
N ILE A 263 -1.79 11.80 0.88
CA ILE A 263 -3.12 11.20 0.73
C ILE A 263 -3.67 10.92 2.12
N THR A 264 -4.82 11.50 2.44
CA THR A 264 -5.25 11.66 3.84
C THR A 264 -6.75 11.87 3.98
N LYS A 265 -7.32 11.37 5.07
CA LYS A 265 -8.70 11.63 5.49
C LYS A 265 -8.72 12.43 6.79
N VAL A 266 -9.40 13.56 6.79
CA VAL A 266 -9.55 14.45 7.93
C VAL A 266 -10.97 14.36 8.48
N TRP A 267 -11.10 13.95 9.73
CA TRP A 267 -12.36 13.82 10.45
C TRP A 267 -12.67 15.08 11.26
N ASP A 268 -13.95 15.34 11.43
CA ASP A 268 -14.49 16.47 12.21
C ASP A 268 -14.00 17.85 11.77
N ILE A 269 -13.80 18.02 10.45
CA ILE A 269 -13.41 19.31 9.84
C ILE A 269 -14.36 20.43 10.27
N GLN A 270 -15.66 20.12 10.40
CA GLN A 270 -16.70 21.06 10.82
C GLN A 270 -16.51 21.59 12.24
N GLU A 271 -15.77 20.89 13.09
CA GLU A 271 -15.53 21.27 14.48
C GLU A 271 -14.39 22.30 14.60
N VAL A 272 -13.55 22.49 13.57
CA VAL A 272 -12.42 23.42 13.67
C VAL A 272 -12.87 24.87 13.43
N LYS A 273 -12.75 25.71 14.48
CA LYS A 273 -13.19 27.12 14.48
C LYS A 273 -12.43 28.04 13.52
N SER A 274 -11.19 27.71 13.17
CA SER A 274 -10.28 28.56 12.40
C SER A 274 -10.20 28.12 10.94
N GLY A 275 -10.31 29.08 10.03
CA GLY A 275 -10.63 28.88 8.63
C GLY A 275 -9.59 28.13 7.80
N ILE A 276 -8.31 28.00 8.19
CA ILE A 276 -7.25 27.40 7.35
C ILE A 276 -6.59 26.20 8.06
N LEU A 277 -6.67 25.03 7.42
CA LEU A 277 -6.11 23.75 7.90
C LEU A 277 -4.90 23.28 7.10
N ALA A 278 -4.76 23.73 5.85
CA ALA A 278 -3.63 23.40 5.00
C ALA A 278 -2.97 24.69 4.52
N GLU A 279 -1.67 24.82 4.77
CA GLU A 279 -0.85 25.92 4.30
C GLU A 279 0.26 25.39 3.40
N PHE A 280 0.30 25.88 2.17
CA PHE A 280 1.47 25.81 1.31
C PHE A 280 2.12 27.18 1.31
N THR A 281 3.34 27.26 1.83
CA THR A 281 4.07 28.51 1.85
C THR A 281 4.54 28.89 0.45
N LYS A 282 5.07 30.11 0.29
CA LYS A 282 5.69 30.57 -0.95
C LYS A 282 6.87 29.69 -1.42
N PHE A 283 7.43 28.89 -0.52
CA PHE A 283 8.55 27.98 -0.80
C PHE A 283 8.06 26.57 -1.11
N THR A 284 7.01 26.45 -1.93
CA THR A 284 6.48 25.16 -2.40
C THR A 284 6.42 25.08 -3.92
N LEU A 285 6.62 23.87 -4.45
CA LEU A 285 6.55 23.59 -5.89
C LEU A 285 5.99 22.19 -6.16
N GLY A 286 4.92 22.08 -6.94
CA GLY A 286 4.51 20.78 -7.49
C GLY A 286 4.07 19.74 -6.47
N ASN A 287 3.70 20.14 -5.24
CA ASN A 287 3.21 19.22 -4.22
C ASN A 287 1.77 18.78 -4.56
N ILE A 288 1.40 17.56 -4.17
CA ILE A 288 0.07 17.01 -4.43
C ILE A 288 -0.57 16.58 -3.10
N ILE A 289 -1.72 17.14 -2.79
CA ILE A 289 -2.57 16.71 -1.67
C ILE A 289 -3.90 16.19 -2.19
N THR A 290 -4.26 14.98 -1.77
CA THR A 290 -5.59 14.39 -1.97
C THR A 290 -6.24 14.22 -0.60
N SER A 291 -7.29 15.01 -0.32
CA SER A 291 -7.96 15.01 0.99
C SER A 291 -9.41 15.44 0.89
N ASN A 292 -10.20 15.18 1.93
CA ASN A 292 -11.56 15.69 2.05
C ASN A 292 -11.65 17.12 2.64
N LEU A 293 -10.54 17.87 2.66
CA LEU A 293 -10.58 19.29 3.01
C LEU A 293 -11.35 20.08 1.95
N GLU A 294 -12.18 21.02 2.39
CA GLU A 294 -12.78 22.02 1.51
C GLU A 294 -11.73 23.08 1.11
N LYS A 295 -11.89 23.68 -0.07
CA LYS A 295 -10.96 24.69 -0.59
C LYS A 295 -10.78 25.90 0.34
N LYS A 296 -11.84 26.28 1.08
CA LYS A 296 -11.79 27.37 2.06
C LYS A 296 -10.78 27.12 3.18
N HIS A 297 -10.41 25.86 3.42
CA HIS A 297 -9.44 25.45 4.42
C HIS A 297 -8.00 25.40 3.92
N VAL A 298 -7.75 25.84 2.69
CA VAL A 298 -6.45 25.74 2.04
C VAL A 298 -5.98 27.12 1.63
N ILE A 299 -4.76 27.48 2.06
CA ILE A 299 -4.02 28.60 1.47
C ILE A 299 -2.83 28.05 0.69
N ASP A 300 -2.65 28.54 -0.53
CA ASP A 300 -1.54 28.16 -1.38
C ASP A 300 -0.85 29.40 -1.94
N ALA A 301 0.30 29.74 -1.35
CA ALA A 301 1.17 30.81 -1.82
C ALA A 301 2.28 30.30 -2.76
N GLY A 302 2.26 29.01 -3.07
CA GLY A 302 3.28 28.32 -3.85
C GLY A 302 3.05 28.32 -5.35
N ARG A 303 3.72 27.38 -6.03
CA ARG A 303 3.64 27.23 -7.49
C ARG A 303 3.32 25.79 -7.88
N GLN A 304 2.39 25.62 -8.82
CA GLN A 304 2.04 24.32 -9.40
C GLN A 304 1.66 23.23 -8.37
N ASN A 305 1.29 23.59 -7.15
CA ASN A 305 0.74 22.61 -6.22
C ASN A 305 -0.66 22.20 -6.70
N LYS A 306 -1.06 20.98 -6.38
CA LYS A 306 -2.38 20.44 -6.67
C LYS A 306 -3.04 20.00 -5.38
N VAL A 307 -4.21 20.55 -5.10
CA VAL A 307 -5.04 20.15 -3.97
C VAL A 307 -6.36 19.65 -4.51
N ASP A 308 -6.53 18.34 -4.52
CA ASP A 308 -7.80 17.70 -4.85
C ASP A 308 -8.71 17.80 -3.60
N ALA A 309 -9.19 19.01 -3.33
CA ALA A 309 -10.13 19.36 -2.26
C ALA A 309 -11.58 19.14 -2.74
N ILE A 310 -12.40 18.52 -1.90
CA ILE A 310 -13.79 18.20 -2.23
C ILE A 310 -14.67 19.36 -1.75
N TYR A 311 -15.36 20.03 -2.68
CA TYR A 311 -16.42 21.04 -2.47
C TYR A 311 -16.03 22.53 -2.29
N GLU A 312 -16.72 23.39 -3.05
CA GLU A 312 -17.02 24.79 -2.70
C GLU A 312 -18.44 24.82 -2.11
N SER A 313 -18.61 25.32 -0.89
CA SER A 313 -19.83 25.13 -0.08
C SER A 313 -21.06 25.95 -0.50
N ASN A 314 -21.10 26.54 -1.70
CA ASN A 314 -22.21 27.42 -2.13
C ASN A 314 -22.82 27.07 -3.49
N ASP A 315 -22.37 26.01 -4.18
CA ASP A 315 -22.96 25.63 -5.45
C ASP A 315 -24.15 24.68 -5.22
N THR A 316 -25.36 25.20 -5.38
CA THR A 316 -26.53 24.36 -5.66
C THR A 316 -26.25 23.60 -6.96
N PHE A 317 -25.78 22.37 -6.82
CA PHE A 317 -25.38 21.50 -7.91
C PHE A 317 -26.55 21.25 -8.87
N THR A 318 -26.50 21.89 -10.04
CA THR A 318 -27.45 21.70 -11.16
C THR A 318 -26.75 21.39 -12.49
N GLY A 319 -25.45 21.13 -12.48
CA GLY A 319 -24.63 20.89 -13.68
C GLY A 319 -24.23 19.43 -13.88
N THR A 320 -24.32 18.94 -15.11
CA THR A 320 -23.81 17.64 -15.57
C THR A 320 -22.28 17.60 -15.49
N PHE A 321 -21.69 16.55 -14.89
CA PHE A 321 -20.25 16.34 -14.84
C PHE A 321 -19.63 16.31 -16.25
N SER A 322 -18.87 17.34 -16.62
CA SER A 322 -18.03 17.35 -17.82
C SER A 322 -16.58 17.69 -17.47
N GLY A 323 -16.00 16.92 -16.55
CA GLY A 323 -14.58 17.00 -16.20
C GLY A 323 -13.88 15.70 -16.56
N THR A 324 -12.89 15.75 -17.45
CA THR A 324 -11.99 14.64 -17.74
C THR A 324 -11.14 14.37 -16.49
N MET A 325 -11.46 13.35 -15.71
CA MET A 325 -10.62 12.93 -14.58
C MET A 325 -9.26 12.43 -15.11
N THR A 326 -8.26 13.31 -15.08
CA THR A 326 -6.84 12.97 -15.21
C THR A 326 -6.21 13.10 -13.83
N SER A 327 -6.48 12.11 -12.97
CA SER A 327 -5.73 11.92 -11.73
C SER A 327 -5.36 10.44 -11.64
N GLY A 328 -4.07 10.16 -11.74
CA GLY A 328 -3.48 8.90 -11.32
C GLY A 328 -3.66 8.73 -9.81
N MET A 329 -4.78 8.11 -9.43
CA MET A 329 -5.05 7.61 -8.09
C MET A 329 -4.82 6.09 -8.08
N LEU A 330 -3.85 5.65 -7.28
CA LEU A 330 -3.96 4.33 -6.64
C LEU A 330 -4.96 4.52 -5.50
N ILE A 331 -6.14 3.92 -5.66
CA ILE A 331 -7.24 3.94 -4.71
C ILE A 331 -6.99 2.84 -3.66
N PRO A 332 -7.01 3.13 -2.34
CA PRO A 332 -7.27 2.12 -1.31
C PRO A 332 -8.78 1.78 -1.36
N PRO A 333 -9.19 0.51 -1.52
CA PRO A 333 -10.60 0.21 -1.76
C PRO A 333 -11.34 -0.03 -0.45
N VAL A 334 -12.16 0.92 0.02
CA VAL A 334 -13.43 0.55 0.70
C VAL A 334 -14.42 1.72 0.67
N THR A 335 -15.47 1.63 -0.16
CA THR A 335 -16.84 2.14 0.09
C THR A 335 -17.76 1.68 -1.06
N ASP A 336 -18.72 0.79 -0.76
CA ASP A 336 -20.02 0.47 -1.42
C ASP A 336 -20.16 0.38 -2.95
N VAL A 337 -19.07 0.44 -3.70
CA VAL A 337 -19.00 0.05 -5.10
C VAL A 337 -17.95 -1.03 -5.14
N HIS A 338 -18.29 -2.23 -5.60
CA HIS A 338 -17.31 -3.28 -5.85
C HIS A 338 -16.31 -2.75 -6.89
N LEU A 339 -15.23 -2.10 -6.46
CA LEU A 339 -14.16 -1.68 -7.34
C LEU A 339 -13.32 -2.92 -7.60
N MET A 340 -13.19 -3.30 -8.88
CA MET A 340 -12.37 -4.43 -9.30
C MET A 340 -10.92 -4.24 -8.81
N ALA A 341 -10.49 -5.03 -7.83
CA ALA A 341 -9.16 -4.99 -7.23
C ALA A 341 -8.14 -5.75 -8.09
N GLY A 342 -8.00 -5.35 -9.35
CA GLY A 342 -7.04 -5.95 -10.28
C GLY A 342 -7.41 -7.37 -10.72
N ASN A 343 -6.41 -8.23 -10.92
CA ASN A 343 -6.61 -9.54 -11.58
C ASN A 343 -7.49 -10.50 -10.79
N GLN A 344 -7.39 -10.47 -9.45
CA GLN A 344 -8.06 -11.42 -8.55
C GLN A 344 -9.59 -11.43 -8.69
N ASP A 345 -10.17 -10.30 -9.06
CA ASP A 345 -11.61 -10.12 -9.16
C ASP A 345 -12.17 -10.37 -10.56
N ASN A 346 -11.31 -10.73 -11.53
CA ASN A 346 -11.73 -10.91 -12.91
C ASN A 346 -12.47 -12.23 -13.10
N PHE A 347 -13.80 -12.19 -13.15
CA PHE A 347 -14.66 -13.33 -13.47
C PHE A 347 -14.46 -13.83 -14.90
N LEU A 348 -13.92 -13.03 -15.83
CA LEU A 348 -13.65 -13.47 -17.21
C LEU A 348 -12.19 -13.93 -17.41
N ALA A 349 -11.35 -13.98 -16.36
CA ALA A 349 -10.02 -14.55 -16.49
C ALA A 349 -10.08 -16.02 -16.95
N PHE A 350 -9.27 -16.39 -17.94
CA PHE A 350 -9.23 -17.73 -18.52
C PHE A 350 -10.61 -18.24 -18.98
N ALA A 351 -11.48 -17.34 -19.46
CA ALA A 351 -12.82 -17.71 -19.92
C ALA A 351 -12.78 -18.74 -21.05
N ASP A 352 -11.78 -18.70 -21.92
CA ASP A 352 -11.58 -19.67 -23.00
C ASP A 352 -11.38 -21.12 -22.49
N LYS A 353 -10.96 -21.29 -21.23
CA LYS A 353 -10.81 -22.61 -20.58
C LYS A 353 -12.07 -23.05 -19.84
N ARG A 354 -12.99 -22.13 -19.56
CA ARG A 354 -14.16 -22.37 -18.70
C ARG A 354 -15.49 -22.29 -19.45
N PHE A 355 -15.53 -21.53 -20.54
CA PHE A 355 -16.72 -21.15 -21.30
C PHE A 355 -16.49 -21.40 -22.78
N THR A 356 -17.57 -21.42 -23.56
CA THR A 356 -17.46 -21.50 -25.02
C THR A 356 -17.17 -20.10 -25.55
N VAL A 357 -15.95 -19.88 -26.03
CA VAL A 357 -15.50 -18.61 -26.61
C VAL A 357 -15.23 -18.80 -28.10
N THR A 358 -15.86 -17.99 -28.94
CA THR A 358 -15.68 -18.09 -30.40
C THR A 358 -15.65 -16.72 -31.07
N GLN A 359 -14.81 -16.57 -32.10
CA GLN A 359 -14.99 -15.52 -33.09
C GLN A 359 -15.93 -16.06 -34.17
N LYS A 360 -17.17 -15.57 -34.18
CA LYS A 360 -18.22 -16.00 -35.11
C LYS A 360 -18.05 -15.41 -36.50
N GLN A 361 -17.48 -14.21 -36.58
CA GLN A 361 -17.34 -13.45 -37.80
C GLN A 361 -16.13 -12.50 -37.69
N GLY A 362 -15.57 -12.09 -38.82
CA GLY A 362 -14.51 -11.09 -38.94
C GLY A 362 -13.22 -11.65 -39.53
N PRO A 363 -12.23 -10.78 -39.79
CA PRO A 363 -10.92 -11.16 -40.30
C PRO A 363 -10.21 -12.21 -39.44
N SER A 364 -9.24 -12.90 -40.03
CA SER A 364 -8.31 -13.72 -39.24
C SER A 364 -7.48 -12.84 -38.30
N ILE A 365 -7.17 -13.37 -37.11
CA ILE A 365 -6.29 -12.70 -36.15
C ILE A 365 -4.86 -12.67 -36.74
N ASP A 366 -4.30 -11.47 -36.89
CA ASP A 366 -2.99 -11.23 -37.52
C ASP A 366 -1.82 -11.23 -36.51
N MET A 367 -2.12 -11.14 -35.21
CA MET A 367 -1.15 -11.24 -34.12
C MET A 367 -1.82 -11.75 -32.84
N GLY A 368 -1.20 -12.75 -32.23
CA GLY A 368 -1.72 -13.43 -31.04
C GLY A 368 -2.85 -14.40 -31.39
N ASN A 369 -3.81 -14.58 -30.48
CA ASN A 369 -4.96 -15.47 -30.66
C ASN A 369 -6.13 -15.01 -29.79
N LEU A 370 -7.34 -15.51 -30.03
CA LEU A 370 -8.53 -15.09 -29.29
C LEU A 370 -8.44 -15.39 -27.78
N PRO A 371 -7.98 -16.58 -27.33
CA PRO A 371 -7.74 -16.86 -25.89
C PRO A 371 -6.93 -15.81 -25.13
N ASN A 372 -5.97 -15.16 -25.79
CA ASN A 372 -5.09 -14.19 -25.15
C ASN A 372 -5.83 -13.02 -24.47
N ILE A 373 -7.02 -12.63 -24.94
CA ILE A 373 -7.80 -11.52 -24.33
C ILE A 373 -8.35 -11.86 -22.93
N PHE A 374 -8.27 -13.13 -22.51
CA PHE A 374 -8.67 -13.62 -21.20
C PHE A 374 -7.48 -13.94 -20.29
N ASP A 375 -6.26 -13.85 -20.82
CA ASP A 375 -5.04 -14.08 -20.09
C ASP A 375 -4.74 -12.91 -19.14
N LEU A 376 -3.94 -13.18 -18.11
CA LEU A 376 -3.48 -12.19 -17.13
C LEU A 376 -2.15 -11.54 -17.53
N ILE A 377 -1.54 -12.00 -18.63
CA ILE A 377 -0.30 -11.43 -19.17
C ILE A 377 -0.63 -10.12 -19.90
N PRO A 378 -0.11 -8.95 -19.45
CA PRO A 378 -0.48 -7.65 -20.01
C PRO A 378 -0.21 -7.47 -21.52
N ASN A 379 0.73 -8.24 -22.07
CA ASN A 379 1.13 -8.17 -23.48
C ASN A 379 0.48 -9.26 -24.35
N SER A 380 -0.40 -10.09 -23.79
CA SER A 380 -1.17 -11.09 -24.55
C SER A 380 -2.30 -10.39 -25.28
N VAL A 381 -2.44 -10.63 -26.59
CA VAL A 381 -3.39 -9.88 -27.45
C VAL A 381 -4.13 -10.76 -28.43
N ALA A 382 -5.27 -10.27 -28.88
CA ALA A 382 -5.83 -10.58 -30.20
C ALA A 382 -5.81 -9.29 -31.03
N ARG A 383 -5.19 -9.34 -32.21
CA ARG A 383 -5.16 -8.23 -33.15
C ARG A 383 -5.65 -8.65 -34.52
N TRP A 384 -6.36 -7.75 -35.17
CA TRP A 384 -6.90 -7.92 -36.51
C TRP A 384 -6.40 -6.80 -37.43
N ASP A 385 -6.23 -7.13 -38.70
CA ASP A 385 -6.07 -6.14 -39.75
C ASP A 385 -7.43 -5.85 -40.41
N VAL A 386 -8.04 -4.73 -40.03
CA VAL A 386 -9.35 -4.31 -40.53
C VAL A 386 -9.23 -3.36 -41.72
N SER A 387 -8.02 -3.13 -42.26
CA SER A 387 -7.84 -2.43 -43.54
C SER A 387 -7.98 -3.34 -44.75
N VAL A 388 -7.74 -4.65 -44.56
CA VAL A 388 -7.79 -5.66 -45.62
C VAL A 388 -9.16 -6.32 -45.69
N ASP A 389 -9.79 -6.57 -44.55
CA ASP A 389 -11.14 -7.12 -44.44
C ASP A 389 -11.93 -6.29 -43.41
N THR A 390 -12.96 -5.61 -43.90
CA THR A 390 -13.80 -4.69 -43.12
C THR A 390 -14.98 -5.38 -42.46
N THR A 391 -15.11 -6.70 -42.62
CA THR A 391 -16.16 -7.50 -41.99
C THR A 391 -16.13 -7.29 -40.46
N PRO A 392 -17.25 -6.95 -39.81
CA PRO A 392 -17.28 -6.77 -38.37
C PRO A 392 -16.78 -8.01 -37.62
N ILE A 393 -15.94 -7.79 -36.62
CA ILE A 393 -15.45 -8.84 -35.73
C ILE A 393 -16.53 -9.11 -34.70
N VAL A 394 -17.02 -10.34 -34.64
CA VAL A 394 -18.06 -10.78 -33.69
C VAL A 394 -17.48 -11.86 -32.79
N ILE A 395 -17.34 -11.54 -31.50
CA ILE A 395 -16.86 -12.48 -30.47
C ILE A 395 -18.03 -12.85 -29.57
N GLU A 396 -18.25 -14.14 -29.37
CA GLU A 396 -19.26 -14.67 -28.44
C GLU A 396 -18.60 -15.42 -27.29
N ILE A 397 -19.13 -15.21 -26.08
CA ILE A 397 -18.80 -15.92 -24.86
C ILE A 397 -20.10 -16.51 -24.33
N LEU A 398 -20.25 -17.83 -24.32
CA LEU A 398 -21.44 -18.50 -23.81
C LEU A 398 -21.15 -19.15 -22.45
N PHE A 399 -21.94 -18.81 -21.45
CA PHE A 399 -21.80 -19.32 -20.10
C PHE A 399 -22.53 -20.67 -19.94
N PRO A 400 -22.01 -21.60 -19.13
CA PRO A 400 -22.64 -22.91 -18.91
C PRO A 400 -23.92 -22.82 -18.07
N SER A 401 -24.11 -21.71 -17.37
CA SER A 401 -25.29 -21.39 -16.56
C SER A 401 -25.52 -19.89 -16.55
N THR A 402 -26.76 -19.46 -16.33
CA THR A 402 -27.14 -18.06 -16.19
C THR A 402 -26.37 -17.39 -15.04
N ILE A 403 -25.80 -16.22 -15.31
CA ILE A 403 -25.19 -15.33 -14.32
C ILE A 403 -26.25 -14.31 -13.88
N SER A 404 -26.67 -14.34 -12.62
CA SER A 404 -27.66 -13.45 -12.01
C SER A 404 -27.26 -11.99 -12.12
N TYR A 405 -25.99 -11.67 -11.83
CA TYR A 405 -25.45 -10.31 -11.92
C TYR A 405 -24.06 -10.30 -12.51
N LEU A 406 -23.85 -9.52 -13.57
CA LEU A 406 -22.55 -9.28 -14.19
C LEU A 406 -22.31 -7.77 -14.25
N GLY A 407 -21.28 -7.28 -13.57
CA GLY A 407 -20.99 -5.85 -13.44
C GLY A 407 -19.51 -5.57 -13.56
N ASN A 408 -19.14 -4.29 -13.44
CA ASN A 408 -17.76 -3.81 -13.59
C ASN A 408 -17.09 -4.37 -14.85
N PHE A 409 -17.86 -4.40 -15.93
CA PHE A 409 -17.44 -4.93 -17.21
C PHE A 409 -16.46 -3.95 -17.86
N GLY A 410 -15.44 -4.47 -18.52
CA GLY A 410 -14.59 -3.63 -19.35
C GLY A 410 -13.84 -4.37 -20.44
N ILE A 411 -13.49 -3.60 -21.47
CA ILE A 411 -12.67 -4.01 -22.60
C ILE A 411 -11.49 -3.04 -22.72
N SER A 412 -10.30 -3.58 -22.93
CA SER A 412 -9.06 -2.83 -23.16
C SER A 412 -8.52 -3.03 -24.57
N TYR A 413 -8.13 -1.92 -25.19
CA TYR A 413 -7.64 -1.85 -26.57
C TYR A 413 -6.19 -1.33 -26.67
N GLY A 414 -5.62 -1.48 -27.87
CA GLY A 414 -4.26 -1.04 -28.24
C GLY A 414 -3.93 0.42 -27.91
N ILE A 415 -2.74 0.67 -27.36
CA ILE A 415 -2.21 2.01 -27.04
C ILE A 415 -1.88 2.87 -28.27
N TYR A 416 -1.87 2.28 -29.47
CA TYR A 416 -1.54 2.95 -30.74
C TYR A 416 -2.77 3.41 -31.53
N ASN A 417 -3.82 3.85 -30.82
CA ASN A 417 -5.14 4.14 -31.38
C ASN A 417 -5.85 2.95 -32.04
N GLU A 418 -5.39 1.72 -31.82
CA GLU A 418 -5.96 0.48 -32.41
C GLU A 418 -7.27 0.04 -31.72
N SER A 419 -8.15 0.99 -31.43
CA SER A 419 -9.48 0.80 -30.85
C SER A 419 -10.56 0.90 -31.94
N PRO A 420 -11.71 0.22 -31.78
CA PRO A 420 -12.79 0.26 -32.76
C PRO A 420 -13.43 1.64 -32.89
N LYS A 421 -13.93 1.96 -34.08
CA LYS A 421 -14.85 3.09 -34.29
C LYS A 421 -16.29 2.74 -33.93
N ASN A 422 -16.71 1.51 -34.16
CA ASN A 422 -18.03 1.04 -33.79
C ASN A 422 -17.90 -0.16 -32.87
N LEU A 423 -18.62 -0.12 -31.75
CA LEU A 423 -18.61 -1.18 -30.76
C LEU A 423 -20.02 -1.41 -30.25
N LYS A 424 -20.45 -2.67 -30.27
CA LYS A 424 -21.71 -3.11 -29.67
C LYS A 424 -21.44 -4.23 -28.68
N LEU A 425 -22.01 -4.13 -27.49
CA LEU A 425 -22.12 -5.24 -26.55
C LEU A 425 -23.58 -5.68 -26.47
N GLU A 426 -23.81 -6.97 -26.62
CA GLU A 426 -25.10 -7.61 -26.42
C GLU A 426 -24.96 -8.69 -25.36
N LYS A 427 -26.05 -8.94 -24.64
CA LYS A 427 -26.18 -10.09 -23.75
C LYS A 427 -27.20 -11.09 -24.29
N LEU A 428 -26.97 -12.36 -24.02
CA LEU A 428 -27.94 -13.43 -24.24
C LEU A 428 -28.69 -13.67 -22.94
N HIS A 429 -30.01 -13.76 -22.99
CA HIS A 429 -30.80 -14.36 -21.92
C HIS A 429 -32.00 -15.09 -22.50
N GLN A 430 -32.23 -16.35 -22.09
CA GLN A 430 -33.36 -17.17 -22.52
C GLN A 430 -33.52 -17.22 -24.06
N GLY A 431 -32.41 -17.36 -24.77
CA GLY A 431 -32.39 -17.44 -26.24
C GLY A 431 -32.49 -16.10 -26.99
N SER A 432 -32.67 -14.98 -26.28
CA SER A 432 -32.78 -13.65 -26.89
C SER A 432 -31.53 -12.80 -26.64
N TRP A 433 -31.02 -12.17 -27.70
CA TRP A 433 -29.93 -11.20 -27.61
C TRP A 433 -30.48 -9.78 -27.42
N THR A 434 -30.01 -9.06 -26.39
CA THR A 434 -30.38 -7.65 -26.16
C THR A 434 -29.14 -6.77 -26.08
N THR A 435 -29.22 -5.57 -26.68
CA THR A 435 -28.12 -4.60 -26.66
C THR A 435 -27.93 -4.02 -25.25
N GLU A 436 -26.70 -4.12 -24.72
CA GLU A 436 -26.29 -3.51 -23.46
C GLU A 436 -25.74 -2.10 -23.66
N PHE A 437 -24.99 -1.90 -24.75
CA PHE A 437 -24.61 -0.58 -25.25
C PHE A 437 -24.18 -0.69 -26.71
N GLU A 438 -24.24 0.43 -27.41
CA GLU A 438 -23.78 0.57 -28.78
C GLU A 438 -23.16 1.95 -28.96
N TYR A 439 -21.96 1.97 -29.53
CA TYR A 439 -21.22 3.18 -29.86
C TYR A 439 -20.93 3.19 -31.36
N THR A 440 -21.15 4.36 -31.97
CA THR A 440 -20.81 4.65 -33.36
C THR A 440 -19.83 5.81 -33.40
N ASN A 441 -18.86 5.77 -34.32
CA ASN A 441 -17.79 6.78 -34.44
C ASN A 441 -17.09 7.12 -33.11
N LEU A 442 -16.84 6.09 -32.29
CA LEU A 442 -16.18 6.23 -31.01
C LEU A 442 -14.76 6.78 -31.21
N PRO A 443 -14.38 7.88 -30.55
CA PRO A 443 -13.00 8.38 -30.59
C PRO A 443 -12.06 7.35 -29.95
N SER A 444 -10.76 7.49 -30.20
CA SER A 444 -9.77 6.55 -29.65
C SER A 444 -9.90 6.43 -28.12
N LYS A 445 -10.20 5.22 -27.65
CA LYS A 445 -10.35 4.89 -26.23
C LYS A 445 -9.57 3.61 -25.93
N ILE A 446 -8.66 3.69 -24.97
CA ILE A 446 -7.88 2.54 -24.50
C ILE A 446 -8.75 1.60 -23.66
N HIS A 447 -9.75 2.15 -22.95
CA HIS A 447 -10.66 1.39 -22.11
C HIS A 447 -12.11 1.82 -22.33
N ILE A 448 -13.00 0.83 -22.35
CA ILE A 448 -14.44 1.03 -22.33
C ILE A 448 -14.96 0.20 -21.17
N THR A 449 -15.65 0.85 -20.23
CA THR A 449 -16.15 0.24 -19.01
C THR A 449 -17.63 0.48 -18.85
N LYS A 450 -18.30 -0.43 -18.14
CA LYS A 450 -19.70 -0.32 -17.76
C LYS A 450 -19.89 -0.89 -16.36
N ASP A 451 -20.35 -0.04 -15.44
CA ASP A 451 -20.47 -0.37 -14.02
C ASP A 451 -21.43 -1.54 -13.78
N ARG A 452 -22.52 -1.62 -14.55
CA ARG A 452 -23.53 -2.68 -14.43
C ARG A 452 -23.99 -3.15 -15.81
N LEU A 453 -23.87 -4.44 -16.09
CA LEU A 453 -24.70 -5.07 -17.12
C LEU A 453 -26.03 -5.47 -16.48
N ASN A 454 -26.99 -5.73 -17.35
CA ASN A 454 -28.37 -6.01 -17.01
C ASN A 454 -28.50 -7.43 -16.41
N ASN A 455 -29.31 -7.62 -15.37
CA ASN A 455 -29.42 -8.90 -14.62
C ASN A 455 -29.76 -10.10 -15.52
N TYR A 456 -29.28 -11.28 -15.14
CA TYR A 456 -29.45 -12.56 -15.84
C TYR A 456 -28.80 -12.56 -17.24
N VAL A 457 -27.63 -13.18 -17.32
CA VAL A 457 -26.77 -13.22 -18.51
C VAL A 457 -26.35 -14.67 -18.78
N ASP A 458 -26.77 -15.23 -19.91
CA ASP A 458 -26.40 -16.55 -20.40
C ASP A 458 -25.19 -16.49 -21.35
N GLY A 459 -24.89 -15.31 -21.88
CA GLY A 459 -23.73 -15.09 -22.75
C GLY A 459 -23.54 -13.63 -23.12
N LEU A 460 -22.39 -13.32 -23.70
CA LEU A 460 -22.02 -12.00 -24.20
C LEU A 460 -21.66 -12.08 -25.68
N ARG A 461 -22.02 -11.05 -26.44
CA ARG A 461 -21.58 -10.86 -27.82
C ARG A 461 -21.00 -9.46 -27.98
N ILE A 462 -19.80 -9.40 -28.53
CA ILE A 462 -19.07 -8.17 -28.77
C ILE A 462 -18.87 -8.04 -30.27
N THR A 463 -19.42 -6.97 -30.84
CA THR A 463 -19.31 -6.67 -32.27
C THR A 463 -18.49 -5.40 -32.45
N MET A 464 -17.41 -5.47 -33.24
CA MET A 464 -16.49 -4.37 -33.49
C MET A 464 -16.31 -4.13 -34.98
N SER A 465 -16.25 -2.87 -35.40
CA SER A 465 -15.87 -2.53 -36.78
C SER A 465 -15.18 -1.17 -36.88
N GLY A 466 -14.38 -1.01 -37.94
CA GLY A 466 -13.51 0.14 -38.14
C GLY A 466 -12.42 0.26 -37.08
N THR A 467 -11.45 1.14 -37.30
CA THR A 467 -10.38 1.43 -36.32
C THR A 467 -10.05 2.92 -36.29
N ASN A 468 -9.60 3.39 -35.13
CA ASN A 468 -9.03 4.72 -34.94
C ASN A 468 -7.55 4.80 -35.33
N ALA A 469 -6.89 3.67 -35.61
CA ALA A 469 -5.48 3.64 -35.99
C ALA A 469 -5.31 3.88 -37.49
N ALA A 470 -4.38 4.77 -37.85
CA ALA A 470 -3.97 4.98 -39.24
C ALA A 470 -3.38 3.72 -39.89
N SER A 471 -2.88 2.78 -39.08
CA SER A 471 -2.34 1.49 -39.53
C SER A 471 -3.39 0.50 -40.01
N GLY A 472 -4.69 0.77 -39.80
CA GLY A 472 -5.75 -0.19 -40.14
C GLY A 472 -5.89 -1.35 -39.15
N LYS A 473 -5.16 -1.33 -38.03
CA LYS A 473 -5.17 -2.41 -37.03
C LYS A 473 -6.18 -2.16 -35.92
N LEU A 474 -6.77 -3.24 -35.41
CA LEU A 474 -7.59 -3.25 -34.19
C LEU A 474 -6.99 -4.26 -33.22
N ARG A 475 -6.68 -3.85 -32.00
CA ARG A 475 -6.04 -4.69 -30.98
C ARG A 475 -6.85 -4.70 -29.70
N MET A 476 -7.22 -5.89 -29.24
CA MET A 476 -7.80 -6.10 -27.92
C MET A 476 -6.75 -6.74 -27.00
N TYR A 477 -6.49 -6.10 -25.86
CA TYR A 477 -5.64 -6.65 -24.81
C TYR A 477 -6.44 -7.55 -23.88
N ARG A 478 -7.61 -7.08 -23.46
CA ARG A 478 -8.30 -7.72 -22.35
C ARG A 478 -9.79 -7.48 -22.33
N ILE A 479 -10.52 -8.47 -21.82
CA ILE A 479 -11.88 -8.35 -21.32
C ILE A 479 -11.97 -8.77 -19.85
N PHE A 480 -12.81 -8.09 -19.08
CA PHE A 480 -13.01 -8.38 -17.66
C PHE A 480 -14.42 -8.04 -17.18
N ALA A 481 -14.82 -8.67 -16.08
CA ALA A 481 -16.07 -8.40 -15.35
C ALA A 481 -16.00 -8.96 -13.93
N GLN A 482 -16.93 -8.55 -13.06
CA GLN A 482 -17.23 -9.16 -11.75
C GLN A 482 -18.66 -9.70 -11.76
N THR A 483 -18.95 -10.67 -10.89
CA THR A 483 -20.29 -11.21 -10.67
C THR A 483 -20.55 -11.41 -9.18
N SER A 484 -21.82 -11.40 -8.77
CA SER A 484 -22.22 -11.81 -7.42
C SER A 484 -22.31 -13.33 -7.26
N ASP A 485 -22.36 -14.08 -8.36
CA ASP A 485 -22.64 -15.53 -8.32
C ASP A 485 -21.38 -16.37 -8.15
N ALA A 486 -20.22 -15.77 -8.41
CA ALA A 486 -18.94 -16.44 -8.32
C ALA A 486 -17.80 -15.46 -8.03
N PRO A 487 -16.79 -15.89 -7.25
CA PRO A 487 -15.53 -15.15 -7.11
C PRO A 487 -14.79 -15.03 -8.45
N GLY A 488 -13.82 -14.11 -8.50
CA GLY A 488 -12.92 -13.95 -9.65
C GLY A 488 -12.07 -15.20 -9.91
N ALA A 489 -11.60 -15.33 -11.15
CA ALA A 489 -10.98 -16.57 -11.66
C ALA A 489 -9.44 -16.51 -11.71
N ALA A 490 -8.81 -15.57 -11.00
CA ALA A 490 -7.35 -15.44 -10.91
C ALA A 490 -6.86 -15.62 -9.46
N TYR A 491 -5.84 -16.47 -9.27
CA TYR A 491 -5.20 -16.81 -7.98
C TYR A 491 -6.12 -17.48 -6.93
N LEU A 492 -5.51 -18.03 -5.87
CA LEU A 492 -6.17 -18.88 -4.87
C LEU A 492 -7.23 -18.07 -4.10
N GLN A 493 -8.50 -18.42 -4.30
CA GLN A 493 -9.62 -17.80 -3.60
C GLN A 493 -9.53 -18.09 -2.09
N ALA A 494 -9.88 -17.12 -1.23
CA ALA A 494 -9.96 -17.33 0.21
C ALA A 494 -10.95 -18.42 0.63
N ALA A 495 -11.93 -18.73 -0.23
CA ALA A 495 -12.91 -19.81 -0.06
C ALA A 495 -12.48 -21.15 -0.70
N GLY A 496 -11.29 -21.23 -1.33
CA GLY A 496 -10.82 -22.37 -2.11
C GLY A 496 -11.37 -22.41 -3.55
N GLY A 497 -10.64 -23.06 -4.47
CA GLY A 497 -11.02 -23.21 -5.88
C GLY A 497 -9.90 -23.85 -6.74
N PRO A 498 -10.19 -24.31 -7.98
CA PRO A 498 -9.16 -24.85 -8.87
C PRO A 498 -8.22 -23.76 -9.38
N VAL A 499 -6.91 -24.01 -9.31
CA VAL A 499 -5.86 -23.16 -9.88
C VAL A 499 -5.48 -23.72 -11.26
N TYR A 500 -5.38 -22.85 -12.27
CA TYR A 500 -4.89 -23.19 -13.60
C TYR A 500 -3.49 -22.58 -13.81
N GLY A 501 -2.55 -23.35 -14.36
CA GLY A 501 -1.17 -22.92 -14.67
C GLY A 501 -0.07 -23.71 -13.95
N THR A 502 1.19 -23.39 -14.26
CA THR A 502 2.36 -23.95 -13.55
C THR A 502 2.55 -23.25 -12.22
N ILE A 503 2.62 -24.02 -11.14
CA ILE A 503 2.93 -23.51 -9.80
C ILE A 503 4.39 -23.87 -9.50
N ASP A 504 5.26 -22.86 -9.42
CA ASP A 504 6.66 -22.99 -9.00
C ASP A 504 6.81 -22.41 -7.59
N MET A 505 7.17 -23.26 -6.63
CA MET A 505 7.26 -22.90 -5.21
C MET A 505 8.68 -22.65 -4.72
N ARG A 506 9.69 -22.71 -5.60
CA ARG A 506 11.13 -22.57 -5.31
C ARG A 506 11.62 -23.38 -4.11
N ASP A 507 11.42 -22.88 -2.88
CA ASP A 507 12.00 -23.40 -1.63
C ASP A 507 10.96 -23.85 -0.56
N ASN A 508 9.65 -23.94 -0.87
CA ASN A 508 8.59 -24.30 0.09
C ASN A 508 7.66 -25.45 -0.39
N PHE A 509 7.06 -26.18 0.56
CA PHE A 509 6.21 -27.35 0.32
C PHE A 509 4.69 -27.04 0.30
N ILE A 510 3.93 -27.76 -0.53
CA ILE A 510 2.46 -27.84 -0.45
C ILE A 510 2.06 -28.72 0.74
N ILE A 511 1.26 -28.19 1.66
CA ILE A 511 0.55 -29.00 2.64
C ILE A 511 -0.67 -29.63 1.96
N ILE A 512 -0.60 -30.93 1.75
CA ILE A 512 -1.63 -31.76 1.15
C ILE A 512 -2.61 -32.16 2.25
N GLY A 513 -3.91 -31.98 2.02
CA GLY A 513 -4.94 -32.30 3.01
C GLY A 513 -4.86 -33.74 3.51
N ASN A 514 -4.79 -33.90 4.83
CA ASN A 514 -4.75 -35.18 5.51
C ASN A 514 -6.04 -35.99 5.23
N LYS A 515 -5.88 -37.24 4.84
CA LYS A 515 -7.00 -38.19 4.70
C LYS A 515 -6.73 -39.46 5.49
N THR A 516 -7.78 -40.03 6.06
CA THR A 516 -7.74 -41.35 6.71
C THR A 516 -8.03 -42.50 5.73
N SER A 517 -8.40 -42.20 4.49
CA SER A 517 -8.59 -43.17 3.39
C SER A 517 -8.39 -42.52 2.02
N LEU A 518 -7.98 -43.31 1.02
CA LEU A 518 -7.92 -42.88 -0.38
C LEU A 518 -9.31 -43.00 -1.02
N PRO A 519 -9.82 -41.96 -1.71
CA PRO A 519 -11.07 -42.09 -2.46
C PRO A 519 -10.88 -42.99 -3.69
N THR A 520 -11.97 -43.46 -4.30
CA THR A 520 -11.87 -44.22 -5.56
C THR A 520 -11.14 -43.41 -6.63
N ALA A 521 -10.07 -43.98 -7.18
CA ALA A 521 -9.28 -43.33 -8.22
C ALA A 521 -10.13 -43.12 -9.49
N SER A 522 -10.05 -41.92 -10.04
CA SER A 522 -10.83 -41.51 -11.23
C SER A 522 -10.15 -40.36 -11.95
N ALA A 523 -10.66 -40.00 -13.14
CA ALA A 523 -10.19 -38.86 -13.91
C ALA A 523 -10.20 -37.55 -13.10
N ARG A 524 -11.16 -37.42 -12.18
CA ARG A 524 -11.27 -36.30 -11.24
C ARG A 524 -10.03 -36.10 -10.38
N TYR A 525 -9.34 -37.19 -10.03
CA TYR A 525 -8.20 -37.15 -9.12
C TYR A 525 -6.86 -37.25 -9.84
N ARG A 526 -6.80 -37.34 -11.18
CA ARG A 526 -5.53 -37.50 -11.91
C ARG A 526 -4.55 -36.36 -11.56
N GLY A 527 -3.34 -36.71 -11.13
CA GLY A 527 -2.30 -35.77 -10.72
C GLY A 527 -2.43 -35.24 -9.28
N HIS A 528 -3.51 -35.58 -8.56
CA HIS A 528 -3.66 -35.22 -7.15
C HIS A 528 -2.65 -35.99 -6.32
N VAL A 529 -2.04 -35.32 -5.34
CA VAL A 529 -1.22 -35.94 -4.30
C VAL A 529 -2.03 -35.95 -2.99
N VAL A 530 -1.99 -37.05 -2.24
CA VAL A 530 -2.69 -37.23 -0.96
C VAL A 530 -1.72 -37.77 0.09
N MET A 531 -1.68 -37.15 1.28
CA MET A 531 -1.06 -37.73 2.46
C MET A 531 -2.11 -38.56 3.21
N LEU A 532 -1.91 -39.88 3.20
CA LEU A 532 -2.75 -40.84 3.91
C LEU A 532 -2.17 -41.03 5.32
N GLN A 533 -2.96 -40.69 6.34
CA GLN A 533 -2.55 -40.83 7.73
C GLN A 533 -2.54 -42.30 8.15
N GLY A 534 -1.42 -42.75 8.70
CA GLY A 534 -1.31 -44.04 9.36
C GLY A 534 -2.14 -44.07 10.64
N SER A 535 -2.67 -45.24 10.99
CA SER A 535 -3.18 -45.48 12.35
C SER A 535 -2.04 -45.45 13.37
N LYS A 536 -2.34 -45.42 14.68
CA LYS A 536 -1.33 -45.48 15.74
C LYS A 536 -0.31 -46.60 15.49
N GLY A 537 0.97 -46.23 15.35
CA GLY A 537 2.06 -47.18 15.07
C GLY A 537 2.31 -47.50 13.59
N VAL A 538 1.60 -46.84 12.67
CA VAL A 538 1.77 -46.95 11.21
C VAL A 538 2.23 -45.60 10.67
N GLU A 539 3.21 -45.61 9.77
CA GLU A 539 3.74 -44.40 9.13
C GLU A 539 2.74 -43.82 8.13
N ASP A 540 2.71 -42.50 8.02
CA ASP A 540 1.97 -41.80 6.98
C ASP A 540 2.55 -42.12 5.58
N ALA A 541 1.71 -42.04 4.55
CA ALA A 541 2.11 -42.39 3.20
C ALA A 541 1.62 -41.38 2.15
N LEU A 542 2.49 -41.03 1.22
CA LEU A 542 2.18 -40.14 0.11
C LEU A 542 1.72 -40.95 -1.12
N TYR A 543 0.61 -40.54 -1.74
CA TYR A 543 0.06 -41.16 -2.96
C TYR A 543 -0.19 -40.12 -4.04
N MET A 544 -0.01 -40.49 -5.32
CA MET A 544 -0.50 -39.71 -6.48
C MET A 544 -1.41 -40.57 -7.34
N CYS A 545 -2.54 -40.01 -7.74
CA CYS A 545 -3.42 -40.68 -8.68
C CYS A 545 -2.89 -40.51 -10.11
N ILE A 546 -2.66 -41.62 -10.80
CA ILE A 546 -2.13 -41.65 -12.17
C ILE A 546 -3.08 -42.42 -13.08
N LYS A 547 -3.04 -42.12 -14.38
CA LYS A 547 -3.64 -42.98 -15.42
C LYS A 547 -2.62 -44.05 -15.79
N ASN A 548 -2.98 -45.33 -15.70
CA ASN A 548 -2.12 -46.44 -16.10
C ASN A 548 -2.21 -46.70 -17.62
N SER A 549 -1.42 -47.67 -18.11
CA SER A 549 -1.38 -48.04 -19.53
C SER A 549 -2.67 -48.70 -20.05
N SER A 550 -3.59 -49.09 -19.17
CA SER A 550 -4.92 -49.61 -19.49
C SER A 550 -6.00 -48.53 -19.43
N ASP A 551 -5.61 -47.26 -19.41
CA ASP A 551 -6.49 -46.10 -19.28
C ASP A 551 -7.30 -46.00 -17.98
N ALA A 552 -7.01 -46.85 -16.99
CA ALA A 552 -7.62 -46.82 -15.65
C ALA A 552 -6.85 -45.88 -14.71
N TYR A 553 -7.55 -45.32 -13.73
CA TYR A 553 -6.96 -44.46 -12.71
C TYR A 553 -6.62 -45.26 -11.46
N VAL A 554 -5.43 -45.06 -10.92
CA VAL A 554 -4.93 -45.76 -9.72
C VAL A 554 -4.17 -44.82 -8.81
N TRP A 555 -4.26 -45.02 -7.50
CA TRP A 555 -3.37 -44.36 -6.54
C TRP A 555 -2.04 -45.10 -6.46
N LYS A 556 -0.96 -44.41 -6.81
CA LYS A 556 0.40 -44.92 -6.71
C LYS A 556 1.09 -44.26 -5.52
N LYS A 557 1.63 -45.06 -4.61
CA LYS A 557 2.45 -44.59 -3.50
C LYS A 557 3.74 -43.95 -4.04
N ILE A 558 4.15 -42.81 -3.50
CA ILE A 558 5.30 -42.00 -3.99
C ILE A 558 6.40 -41.89 -2.92
N ASN A 559 6.23 -42.53 -1.77
CA ASN A 559 7.25 -42.52 -0.74
C ASN A 559 8.39 -43.49 -1.05
#